data_AF-A0A7K2W994-F1
#
_entry.id   AF-A0A7K2W994-F1
#
_cell.length_a   1.000
_cell.length_b   1.000
_cell.length_c   1.000
_cell.angle_alpha   90.00
_cell.angle_beta   90.00
_cell.angle_gamma   90.00
#
_symmetry.space_group_name_H-M   'P 1'
#
loop_
_entity.id
_entity.type
_entity.pdbx_description
1 polymer ?
#
loop_
_entity_poly.entity_id
_entity_poly.type
_entity_poly.pdbx_seq_one_letter_code
_entity_poly.pdbx_strand_id
1 'polypeptide(L)'
;MAWDEWEQLKQDAVQRHTTLTPFNHDGAGDGPAPSTSSITGGLKSAQREWSRAGAGVGGLRQGMRKTLSQLEDGQKGLGATLECLSAVAQKDVNDSWARYIKSVDERCGSVEEVLEKVGHDLLMTDDSVRSAFAAIAAKYADTPAVGGRDSGR
;
A
#
# COMPACT_ATOMS: atom_id res chain seq x y z
N MET A 1 2.77 28.12 20.76
CA MET A 1 1.45 28.03 20.09
C MET A 1 1.53 27.27 18.77
N ALA A 2 2.06 27.80 17.65
CA ALA A 2 2.12 27.01 16.39
C ALA A 2 3.03 25.76 16.43
N TRP A 3 4.03 25.75 17.33
CA TRP A 3 4.93 24.61 17.56
C TRP A 3 4.26 23.44 18.29
N ASP A 4 3.31 23.74 19.18
CA ASP A 4 2.60 22.73 19.97
C ASP A 4 1.61 21.95 19.08
N GLU A 5 0.99 22.65 18.12
CA GLU A 5 0.13 22.06 17.09
C GLU A 5 0.92 21.16 16.14
N TRP A 6 2.16 21.52 15.81
CA TRP A 6 3.04 20.71 14.96
C TRP A 6 3.48 19.42 15.66
N GLU A 7 3.75 19.48 16.97
CA GLU A 7 4.07 18.29 17.76
C GLU A 7 2.87 17.35 17.89
N GLN A 8 1.66 17.90 18.10
CA GLN A 8 0.44 17.10 18.11
C GLN A 8 0.21 16.38 16.78
N LEU A 9 0.34 17.06 15.64
CA LEU A 9 0.16 16.45 14.32
C LEU A 9 1.13 15.29 14.06
N LYS A 10 2.38 15.37 14.55
CA LYS A 10 3.34 14.27 14.46
C LYS A 10 2.94 13.08 15.31
N GLN A 11 2.53 13.31 16.55
CA GLN A 11 2.10 12.24 17.47
C GLN A 11 0.85 11.52 16.91
N ASP A 12 -0.08 12.28 16.37
CA ASP A 12 -1.30 11.79 15.72
C ASP A 12 -0.99 10.91 14.50
N ALA A 13 0.01 11.27 13.70
CA ALA A 13 0.46 10.48 12.55
C ALA A 13 1.12 9.16 12.99
N VAL A 14 1.94 9.19 14.04
CA VAL A 14 2.55 7.99 14.64
C VAL A 14 1.45 7.07 15.19
N GLN A 15 0.46 7.58 15.92
CA GLN A 15 -0.64 6.78 16.47
C GLN A 15 -1.52 6.14 15.37
N ARG A 16 -1.79 6.86 14.28
CA ARG A 16 -2.51 6.30 13.12
C ARG A 16 -1.73 5.16 12.45
N HIS A 17 -0.40 5.27 12.39
CA HIS A 17 0.47 4.20 11.89
C HIS A 17 0.44 2.95 12.79
N THR A 18 0.41 3.13 14.12
CA THR A 18 0.30 2.00 15.07
C THR A 18 -1.07 1.33 15.02
N THR A 19 -2.14 2.11 14.80
CA THR A 19 -3.53 1.58 14.78
C THR A 19 -3.84 0.80 13.50
N LEU A 20 -3.12 1.08 12.40
CA LEU A 20 -3.36 0.43 11.10
C LEU A 20 -2.51 -0.84 10.84
N THR A 21 -1.70 -1.28 11.80
CA THR A 21 -0.86 -2.48 11.60
C THR A 21 -0.70 -3.32 12.86
N PRO A 22 -1.45 -4.43 12.93
CA PRO A 22 -0.81 -5.73 13.01
C PRO A 22 -1.21 -6.55 11.78
N PHE A 23 -0.30 -6.70 10.83
CA PHE A 23 -0.46 -7.58 9.66
C PHE A 23 -0.31 -9.08 10.02
N ASN A 24 -0.09 -9.41 11.29
CA ASN A 24 -0.01 -10.77 11.79
C ASN A 24 -1.16 -11.02 12.76
N HIS A 25 -2.27 -11.55 12.26
CA HIS A 25 -3.20 -12.29 13.11
C HIS A 25 -3.63 -13.55 12.39
N ASP A 26 -2.80 -14.58 12.50
CA ASP A 26 -3.18 -15.96 12.23
C ASP A 26 -4.22 -16.38 13.26
N GLY A 27 -5.45 -16.59 12.80
CA GLY A 27 -6.44 -17.35 13.54
C GLY A 27 -5.96 -18.80 13.59
N ALA A 28 -5.53 -19.24 14.77
CA ALA A 28 -5.28 -20.65 15.06
C ALA A 28 -6.59 -21.44 14.90
N GLY A 29 -6.74 -22.13 13.78
CA GLY A 29 -7.75 -23.16 13.58
C GLY A 29 -7.05 -24.53 13.56
N ASP A 30 -7.39 -25.39 14.53
CA ASP A 30 -6.95 -26.78 14.60
C ASP A 30 -7.45 -27.55 13.36
N GLY A 31 -6.56 -27.74 12.39
CA GLY A 31 -6.74 -28.56 11.20
C GLY A 31 -5.38 -28.87 10.58
N PRO A 32 -5.24 -29.93 9.75
CA PRO A 32 -3.94 -30.33 9.22
C PRO A 32 -3.32 -29.16 8.46
N ALA A 33 -2.17 -28.68 8.95
CA ALA A 33 -1.52 -27.50 8.41
C ALA A 33 -1.20 -27.70 6.92
N PRO A 34 -1.62 -26.80 6.02
CA PRO A 34 -1.17 -26.86 4.64
C PRO A 34 0.35 -26.66 4.64
N SER A 35 1.07 -27.52 3.92
CA SER A 35 2.52 -27.46 3.79
C SER A 35 2.95 -26.06 3.35
N THR A 36 3.48 -25.29 4.29
CA THR A 36 3.99 -23.94 4.03
C THR A 36 5.29 -24.08 3.25
N SER A 37 5.36 -23.44 2.08
CA SER A 37 6.63 -23.35 1.34
C SER A 37 7.63 -22.59 2.20
N SER A 38 8.78 -23.20 2.50
CA SER A 38 9.84 -22.59 3.32
C SER A 38 10.41 -21.32 2.70
N ILE A 39 10.20 -21.13 1.39
CA ILE A 39 10.64 -19.96 0.63
C ILE A 39 9.70 -18.76 0.85
N THR A 40 8.40 -19.00 1.04
CA THR A 40 7.40 -17.92 1.20
C THR A 40 6.85 -17.83 2.61
N GLY A 41 7.23 -18.72 3.54
CA GLY A 41 6.77 -18.69 4.93
C GLY A 41 5.25 -18.83 5.10
N GLY A 42 4.55 -19.37 4.10
CA GLY A 42 3.08 -19.43 4.11
C GLY A 42 2.39 -18.12 3.72
N LEU A 43 3.11 -17.10 3.24
CA LEU A 43 2.52 -15.88 2.69
C LEU A 43 1.67 -16.22 1.46
N LYS A 44 0.36 -16.29 1.68
CA LYS A 44 -0.64 -16.21 0.63
C LYS A 44 -0.74 -14.72 0.28
N SER A 45 0.14 -14.23 -0.60
CA SER A 45 -0.01 -12.87 -1.09
C SER A 45 -1.31 -12.82 -1.89
N ALA A 46 -2.37 -12.27 -1.32
CA ALA A 46 -3.62 -12.13 -2.04
C ALA A 46 -3.54 -10.83 -2.85
N GLN A 47 -4.00 -10.86 -4.11
CA GLN A 47 -4.21 -9.66 -4.95
C GLN A 47 -4.81 -8.51 -4.12
N ARG A 48 -5.81 -8.83 -3.28
CA ARG A 48 -6.48 -7.90 -2.38
C ARG A 48 -5.53 -7.09 -1.50
N GLU A 49 -4.49 -7.71 -0.94
CA GLU A 49 -3.58 -7.02 -0.04
C GLU A 49 -2.64 -6.07 -0.81
N TRP A 50 -2.22 -6.45 -2.02
CA TRP A 50 -1.48 -5.56 -2.92
C TRP A 50 -2.33 -4.37 -3.37
N SER A 51 -3.59 -4.61 -3.78
CA SER A 51 -4.52 -3.54 -4.13
C SER A 51 -4.83 -2.64 -2.95
N ARG A 52 -4.97 -3.19 -1.74
CA ARG A 52 -5.18 -2.40 -0.51
C ARG A 52 -3.97 -1.53 -0.19
N ALA A 53 -2.76 -2.06 -0.34
CA ALA A 53 -1.53 -1.29 -0.16
C ALA A 53 -1.44 -0.16 -1.20
N GLY A 54 -1.71 -0.46 -2.47
CA GLY A 54 -1.80 0.55 -3.55
C GLY A 54 -2.77 1.67 -3.22
N ALA A 55 -4.00 1.32 -2.83
CA ALA A 55 -5.03 2.29 -2.42
C ALA A 55 -4.60 3.15 -1.21
N GLY A 56 -3.90 2.55 -0.23
CA GLY A 56 -3.34 3.28 0.91
C GLY A 56 -2.32 4.34 0.48
N VAL A 57 -1.41 3.99 -0.42
CA VAL A 57 -0.42 4.91 -0.99
C VAL A 57 -1.10 5.98 -1.86
N GLY A 58 -2.12 5.61 -2.65
CA GLY A 58 -2.96 6.55 -3.39
C GLY A 58 -3.67 7.56 -2.48
N GLY A 59 -4.11 7.14 -1.29
CA GLY A 59 -4.66 8.03 -0.27
C GLY A 59 -3.64 9.05 0.24
N LEU A 60 -2.39 8.63 0.50
CA LEU A 60 -1.31 9.55 0.89
C LEU A 60 -1.03 10.57 -0.22
N ARG A 61 -0.99 10.11 -1.48
CA ARG A 61 -0.80 10.95 -2.66
C ARG A 61 -1.89 12.03 -2.77
N GLN A 62 -3.15 11.67 -2.56
CA GLN A 62 -4.25 12.66 -2.53
C GLN A 62 -4.07 13.70 -1.41
N GLY A 63 -3.63 13.27 -0.23
CA GLY A 63 -3.27 14.16 0.86
C GLY A 63 -2.18 15.16 0.48
N MET A 64 -1.11 14.69 -0.17
CA MET A 64 -0.01 15.53 -0.65
C MET A 64 -0.48 16.58 -1.66
N ARG A 65 -1.35 16.22 -2.61
CA ARG A 65 -1.94 17.17 -3.58
C ARG A 65 -2.73 18.26 -2.89
N LYS A 66 -3.54 17.88 -1.90
CA LYS A 66 -4.30 18.84 -1.10
C LYS A 66 -3.36 19.79 -0.35
N THR A 67 -2.29 19.28 0.25
CA THR A 67 -1.28 20.11 0.93
C THR A 67 -0.59 21.06 -0.06
N LEU A 68 -0.29 20.61 -1.29
CA LEU A 68 0.29 21.47 -2.32
C LEU A 68 -0.65 22.63 -2.68
N SER A 69 -1.94 22.36 -2.89
CA SER A 69 -2.93 23.41 -3.13
C SER A 69 -3.08 24.36 -1.94
N GLN A 70 -3.07 23.86 -0.71
CA GLN A 70 -3.12 24.69 0.49
C GLN A 70 -1.87 25.59 0.62
N LEU A 71 -0.71 25.08 0.23
CA LEU A 71 0.53 25.84 0.22
C LEU A 71 0.45 26.98 -0.82
N GLU A 72 -0.01 26.69 -2.03
CA GLU A 72 -0.24 27.69 -3.08
C GLU A 72 -1.28 28.74 -2.67
N ASP A 73 -2.39 28.31 -2.06
CA ASP A 73 -3.44 29.19 -1.56
C ASP A 73 -2.92 30.12 -0.45
N GLY A 74 -2.08 29.60 0.45
CA GLY A 74 -1.45 30.37 1.53
C GLY A 74 -0.50 31.46 1.04
N GLN A 75 -0.06 31.41 -0.23
CA GLN A 75 0.77 32.45 -0.84
C GLN A 75 -0.03 33.58 -1.51
N LYS A 76 -1.34 33.42 -1.68
CA LYS A 76 -2.17 34.42 -2.35
C LYS A 76 -2.18 35.72 -1.55
N GLY A 77 -2.02 36.84 -2.26
CA GLY A 77 -2.06 38.17 -1.67
C GLY A 77 -0.73 38.72 -1.15
N LEU A 78 0.37 37.96 -1.22
CA LEU A 78 1.68 38.42 -0.77
C LEU A 78 2.36 39.45 -1.68
N GLY A 79 1.82 39.74 -2.87
CA GLY A 79 2.32 40.80 -3.77
C GLY A 79 3.77 40.64 -4.23
N ALA A 80 4.28 41.62 -5.00
CA ALA A 80 5.69 41.67 -5.36
C ALA A 80 6.49 42.16 -4.15
N THR A 81 7.18 41.24 -3.47
CA THR A 81 7.83 41.47 -2.18
C THR A 81 9.34 41.68 -2.29
N LEU A 82 9.82 42.07 -3.47
CA LEU A 82 11.24 42.17 -3.80
C LEU A 82 12.03 43.15 -2.91
N GLU A 83 11.36 44.08 -2.23
CA GLU A 83 11.99 45.05 -1.33
C GLU A 83 12.11 44.57 0.13
N CYS A 84 11.45 43.46 0.49
CA CYS A 84 11.44 42.93 1.85
C CYS A 84 12.16 41.57 1.93
N LEU A 85 13.35 41.55 2.57
CA LEU A 85 14.18 40.35 2.68
C LEU A 85 13.45 39.17 3.35
N SER A 86 12.58 39.42 4.33
CA SER A 86 11.82 38.35 4.98
C SER A 86 10.80 37.70 4.05
N ALA A 87 10.25 38.46 3.12
CA ALA A 87 9.30 37.93 2.15
C ALA A 87 9.99 37.16 1.01
N VAL A 88 11.20 37.57 0.61
CA VAL A 88 12.06 36.75 -0.27
C VAL A 88 12.40 35.41 0.39
N ALA A 89 12.85 35.43 1.65
CA ALA A 89 13.17 34.21 2.40
C ALA A 89 11.94 33.30 2.57
N GLN A 90 10.78 33.89 2.85
CA GLN A 90 9.52 33.16 2.96
C GLN A 90 9.13 32.48 1.64
N LYS A 91 9.30 33.17 0.50
CA LYS A 91 9.09 32.58 -0.83
C LYS A 91 10.03 31.41 -1.10
N ASP A 92 11.31 31.52 -0.76
CA ASP A 92 12.28 30.44 -0.98
C ASP A 92 11.93 29.18 -0.19
N VAL A 93 11.51 29.35 1.07
CA VAL A 93 11.03 28.25 1.92
C VAL A 93 9.76 27.62 1.32
N ASN A 94 8.80 28.44 0.89
CA ASN A 94 7.59 27.97 0.23
C ASN A 94 7.91 27.12 -1.02
N ASP A 95 8.75 27.64 -1.90
CA ASP A 95 9.13 26.96 -3.15
C ASP A 95 9.89 25.65 -2.86
N SER A 96 10.69 25.61 -1.79
CA SER A 96 11.35 24.39 -1.32
C SER A 96 10.36 23.33 -0.86
N TRP A 97 9.37 23.70 -0.05
CA TRP A 97 8.33 22.78 0.41
C TRP A 97 7.46 22.29 -0.74
N ALA A 98 7.07 23.17 -1.66
CA ALA A 98 6.30 22.81 -2.85
C ALA A 98 7.04 21.75 -3.69
N ARG A 99 8.35 21.95 -3.93
CA ARG A 99 9.20 20.98 -4.64
C ARG A 99 9.28 19.64 -3.91
N TYR A 100 9.45 19.66 -2.59
CA TYR A 100 9.53 18.44 -1.79
C TYR A 100 8.22 17.64 -1.83
N ILE A 101 7.08 18.28 -1.57
CA ILE A 101 5.76 17.65 -1.57
C ILE A 101 5.45 17.06 -2.96
N LYS A 102 5.74 17.80 -4.03
CA LYS A 102 5.58 17.31 -5.40
C LYS A 102 6.42 16.05 -5.67
N SER A 103 7.68 16.04 -5.22
CA SER A 103 8.55 14.87 -5.37
C SER A 103 8.01 13.66 -4.60
N VAL A 104 7.38 13.87 -3.44
CA VAL A 104 6.75 12.80 -2.66
C VAL A 104 5.46 12.32 -3.33
N ASP A 105 4.64 13.20 -3.92
CA ASP A 105 3.45 12.81 -4.73
C ASP A 105 3.86 11.88 -5.88
N GLU A 106 4.91 12.24 -6.63
CA GLU A 106 5.42 11.45 -7.75
C GLU A 106 5.93 10.07 -7.30
N ARG A 107 6.64 10.00 -6.17
CA ARG A 107 7.09 8.74 -5.57
C ARG A 107 5.91 7.88 -5.11
N CYS A 108 4.92 8.47 -4.46
CA CYS A 108 3.71 7.74 -4.05
C CYS A 108 2.98 7.18 -5.29
N GLY A 109 2.83 7.98 -6.35
CA GLY A 109 2.24 7.50 -7.60
C GLY A 109 2.99 6.32 -8.22
N SER A 110 4.32 6.36 -8.20
CA SER A 110 5.15 5.26 -8.72
C SER A 110 4.99 3.97 -7.89
N VAL A 111 4.90 4.10 -6.55
CA VAL A 111 4.71 2.95 -5.66
C VAL A 111 3.29 2.39 -5.79
N GLU A 112 2.27 3.25 -5.86
CA GLU A 112 0.87 2.88 -6.12
C GLU A 112 0.77 2.01 -7.39
N GLU A 113 1.32 2.47 -8.50
CA GLU A 113 1.33 1.74 -9.79
C GLU A 113 2.01 0.37 -9.69
N VAL A 114 3.17 0.29 -9.04
CA VAL A 114 3.89 -0.97 -8.85
C VAL A 114 3.07 -1.96 -8.02
N LEU A 115 2.45 -1.50 -6.94
CA LEU A 115 1.63 -2.35 -6.07
C LEU A 115 0.39 -2.88 -6.80
N GLU A 116 -0.28 -2.04 -7.59
CA GLU A 116 -1.42 -2.45 -8.41
C GLU A 116 -1.03 -3.47 -9.47
N LYS A 117 0.10 -3.24 -10.17
CA LYS A 117 0.62 -4.15 -11.19
C LYS A 117 0.99 -5.51 -10.62
N VAL A 118 1.71 -5.55 -9.50
CA VAL A 118 2.08 -6.81 -8.83
C VAL A 118 0.83 -7.59 -8.42
N GLY A 119 -0.17 -6.92 -7.85
CA GLY A 119 -1.44 -7.55 -7.51
C GLY A 119 -2.14 -8.16 -8.73
N HIS A 120 -2.20 -7.41 -9.84
CA HIS A 120 -2.79 -7.86 -11.10
C HIS A 120 -2.06 -9.08 -11.70
N ASP A 121 -0.74 -9.01 -11.82
CA ASP A 121 0.07 -10.07 -12.45
C ASP A 121 0.02 -11.38 -11.64
N LEU A 122 -0.05 -11.25 -10.31
CA LEU A 122 -0.25 -12.39 -9.43
C LEU A 122 -1.63 -13.04 -9.63
N LEU A 123 -2.70 -12.25 -9.70
CA LEU A 123 -4.05 -12.77 -9.96
C LEU A 123 -4.08 -13.56 -11.27
N MET A 124 -3.51 -13.01 -12.34
CA MET A 124 -3.48 -13.67 -13.65
C MET A 124 -2.76 -15.02 -13.61
N THR A 125 -1.66 -15.09 -12.84
CA THR A 125 -0.91 -16.32 -12.64
C THR A 125 -1.74 -17.36 -11.87
N ASP A 126 -2.37 -16.96 -10.76
CA ASP A 126 -3.20 -17.84 -9.94
C ASP A 126 -4.41 -18.39 -10.72
N ASP A 127 -5.06 -17.55 -11.53
CA ASP A 127 -6.19 -17.95 -12.36
C ASP A 127 -5.76 -18.91 -13.48
N SER A 128 -4.60 -18.68 -14.10
CA SER A 128 -4.02 -19.59 -15.10
C SER A 128 -3.73 -20.97 -14.49
N VAL A 129 -3.10 -21.01 -13.31
CA VAL A 129 -2.82 -22.25 -12.58
C VAL A 129 -4.10 -22.97 -12.20
N ARG A 130 -5.10 -22.25 -11.66
CA ARG A 130 -6.41 -22.82 -11.32
C ARG A 130 -7.10 -23.41 -12.54
N SER A 131 -7.05 -22.73 -13.67
CA SER A 131 -7.60 -23.20 -14.94
C SER A 131 -6.90 -24.48 -15.42
N ALA A 132 -5.57 -24.53 -15.35
CA ALA A 132 -4.80 -25.72 -15.70
C ALA A 132 -5.18 -26.92 -14.81
N PHE A 133 -5.29 -26.73 -13.50
CA PHE A 133 -5.73 -27.79 -12.58
C PHE A 133 -7.19 -28.20 -12.82
N ALA A 134 -8.09 -27.26 -13.11
CA ALA A 134 -9.47 -27.58 -13.46
C ALA A 134 -9.56 -28.41 -14.75
N ALA A 135 -8.75 -28.08 -15.76
CA ALA A 135 -8.65 -28.87 -17.00
C ALA A 135 -8.12 -30.29 -16.74
N ILE A 136 -7.10 -30.43 -15.88
CA ILE A 136 -6.59 -31.74 -15.46
C ILE A 136 -7.69 -32.53 -14.73
N ALA A 137 -8.37 -31.92 -13.76
CA ALA A 137 -9.44 -32.56 -13.01
C ALA A 137 -10.60 -33.01 -13.91
N ALA A 138 -10.99 -32.17 -14.88
CA ALA A 138 -12.02 -32.51 -15.86
C ALA A 138 -11.59 -33.69 -16.77
N LYS A 139 -10.32 -33.71 -17.20
CA LYS A 139 -9.78 -34.77 -18.06
C LYS A 139 -9.79 -36.15 -17.41
N TYR A 140 -9.57 -36.21 -16.10
CA TYR A 140 -9.50 -37.46 -15.34
C TYR A 140 -10.71 -37.66 -14.40
N ALA A 141 -11.85 -37.06 -14.71
CA ALA A 141 -13.06 -37.15 -13.90
C ALA A 141 -13.62 -38.59 -13.81
N ASP A 142 -13.29 -39.43 -14.79
CA ASP A 142 -13.65 -40.84 -14.88
C ASP A 142 -12.70 -41.77 -14.11
N THR A 143 -11.58 -41.25 -13.62
CA THR A 143 -10.57 -42.03 -12.91
C THR A 143 -10.92 -42.09 -11.42
N PRO A 144 -11.23 -43.27 -10.85
CA PRO A 144 -11.52 -43.39 -9.43
C PRO A 144 -10.30 -43.00 -8.59
N ALA A 145 -10.51 -42.27 -7.49
CA ALA A 145 -9.45 -41.97 -6.53
C ALA A 145 -9.05 -43.27 -5.79
N VAL A 146 -8.04 -43.96 -6.30
CA VAL A 146 -7.56 -45.26 -5.75
C VAL A 146 -6.44 -45.13 -4.72
N GLY A 147 -5.95 -43.91 -4.42
CA GLY A 147 -4.93 -43.64 -3.41
C GLY A 147 -5.51 -42.90 -2.20
N GLY A 148 -5.23 -43.39 -0.99
CA GLY A 148 -5.74 -42.81 0.27
C GLY A 148 -6.77 -43.67 1.00
N ARG A 149 -6.79 -45.00 0.80
CA ARG A 149 -7.52 -45.89 1.71
C ARG A 149 -6.79 -45.90 3.05
N ASP A 150 -7.40 -45.29 4.07
CA ASP A 150 -7.10 -45.53 5.48
C ASP A 150 -7.10 -47.04 5.72
N SER A 151 -5.92 -47.61 5.63
CA SER A 151 -5.59 -48.94 6.13
C SER A 151 -4.60 -48.75 7.27
N GLY A 152 -4.94 -47.82 8.17
CA GLY A 152 -4.41 -47.75 9.52
C GLY A 152 -5.15 -48.77 10.37
N ARG A 153 -4.41 -49.79 10.79
CA ARG A 153 -4.79 -50.90 11.66
C ARG A 153 -5.27 -50.46 13.04
#